data_AF-A0A1G5J5T5-F1
#
_entry.id   AF-A0A1G5J5T5-F1
#
_cell.length_a   1.000
_cell.length_b   1.000
_cell.length_c   1.000
_cell.angle_alpha   90.00
_cell.angle_beta   90.00
_cell.angle_gamma   90.00
#
_symmetry.space_group_name_H-M   'P 1'
#
loop_
_entity.id
_entity.type
_entity.pdbx_description
1 polymer ?
#
loop_
_entity_poly.entity_id
_entity_poly.type
_entity_poly.pdbx_seq_one_letter_code
_entity_poly.pdbx_strand_id
1 'polypeptide(L)'
;MTKNCVKSIKLDNGLTLTLEDISRRISEDAFVVKALFSIEFKVTEADAAYAGLSLPEVIKVLGSETARFEKLLERNFISEDQKEQVFEEVSSSFLATGLTYLSHPSFTRGVVRKILVEKRGRYGSLPV
;
A
#
# COMPACT_ATOMS: atom_id res chain seq x y z
N MET A 1 6.13 16.03 8.95
CA MET A 1 6.43 14.96 7.97
C MET A 1 6.06 15.51 6.60
N THR A 2 7.04 15.82 5.76
CA THR A 2 6.76 16.29 4.40
C THR A 2 6.60 15.05 3.53
N LYS A 3 5.36 14.73 3.16
CA LYS A 3 5.08 13.69 2.17
C LYS A 3 5.18 14.34 0.80
N ASN A 4 6.16 13.95 0.00
CA ASN A 4 6.26 14.45 -1.35
C ASN A 4 5.74 13.38 -2.31
N CYS A 5 4.62 13.67 -3.00
CA CYS A 5 4.13 12.77 -4.04
C CYS A 5 5.12 12.82 -5.21
N VAL A 6 5.84 11.72 -5.43
CA VAL A 6 6.88 11.65 -6.45
C VAL A 6 6.28 11.20 -7.77
N LYS A 7 5.34 10.25 -7.74
CA LYS A 7 4.78 9.67 -8.96
C LYS A 7 3.39 9.09 -8.73
N SER A 8 2.52 9.22 -9.72
CA SER A 8 1.25 8.48 -9.81
C SER A 8 1.23 7.68 -11.10
N ILE A 9 0.89 6.40 -11.01
CA ILE A 9 0.89 5.45 -12.12
C ILE A 9 -0.51 4.85 -12.23
N LYS A 10 -1.15 4.99 -13.40
CA LYS A 10 -2.38 4.27 -13.72
C LYS A 10 -2.03 2.83 -14.05
N LEU A 11 -2.73 1.89 -13.41
CA LEU A 11 -2.58 0.45 -13.60
C LEU A 11 -3.64 -0.07 -14.58
N ASP A 12 -3.37 -1.21 -15.21
CA ASP A 12 -4.26 -1.77 -16.25
C ASP A 12 -5.65 -2.16 -15.72
N ASN A 13 -5.76 -2.45 -14.42
CA ASN A 13 -7.03 -2.71 -13.75
C ASN A 13 -7.81 -1.44 -13.36
N GLY A 14 -7.38 -0.26 -13.84
CA GLY A 14 -8.03 1.03 -13.58
C GLY A 14 -7.67 1.65 -12.22
N LEU A 15 -6.83 0.99 -11.41
CA LEU A 15 -6.36 1.53 -10.15
C LEU A 15 -5.24 2.57 -10.36
N THR A 16 -4.98 3.38 -9.33
CA THR A 16 -3.86 4.32 -9.34
C THR A 16 -2.90 3.98 -8.21
N LEU A 17 -1.65 3.71 -8.57
CA LEU A 17 -0.53 3.55 -7.65
C LEU A 17 0.13 4.91 -7.42
N THR A 18 0.21 5.31 -6.16
CA THR A 18 0.91 6.52 -5.74
C THR A 18 2.22 6.13 -5.05
N LEU A 19 3.31 6.76 -5.47
CA LEU A 19 4.63 6.68 -4.85
C LEU A 19 4.92 7.99 -4.13
N GLU A 20 5.13 7.90 -2.83
CA GLU A 20 5.50 9.02 -1.97
C GLU A 20 6.93 8.82 -1.44
N ASP A 21 7.75 9.88 -1.51
CA ASP A 21 8.99 9.96 -0.74
C ASP A 21 8.66 10.45 0.66
N ILE A 22 8.85 9.57 1.64
CA ILE A 22 8.68 9.86 3.07
C ILE A 22 10.02 9.69 3.82
N SER A 23 11.13 9.80 3.09
CA SER A 23 12.48 9.74 3.65
C SER A 23 12.68 10.82 4.69
N ARG A 24 13.51 10.53 5.68
CA ARG A 24 13.82 11.47 6.76
C ARG A 24 15.28 11.39 7.15
N ARG A 25 15.85 12.54 7.49
CA ARG A 25 17.16 12.62 8.13
C ARG A 25 17.09 12.00 9.53
N ILE A 26 18.10 11.22 9.90
CA ILE A 26 18.20 10.58 11.23
C ILE A 26 19.46 10.99 12.00
N SER A 27 20.48 11.53 11.32
CA SER A 27 21.64 12.16 11.93
C SER A 27 22.21 13.24 11.00
N GLU A 28 23.32 13.87 11.38
CA GLU A 28 24.02 14.83 10.52
C GLU A 28 24.35 14.21 9.15
N ASP A 29 24.91 13.01 9.10
CA ASP A 29 25.36 12.41 7.84
C ASP A 29 24.46 11.29 7.31
N ALA A 30 23.31 11.02 7.95
CA ALA A 30 22.49 9.86 7.58
C ALA A 30 21.00 10.15 7.44
N PHE A 31 20.43 9.48 6.46
CA PHE A 31 19.02 9.42 6.13
C PHE A 31 18.49 7.99 6.26
N VAL A 32 17.20 7.89 6.55
CA VAL A 32 16.42 6.70 6.26
C VAL A 32 15.60 7.03 5.02
N VAL A 33 15.94 6.34 3.93
CA VAL A 33 15.22 6.42 2.67
C VAL A 33 13.97 5.56 2.77
N LYS A 34 12.80 6.14 2.50
CA LYS A 34 11.50 5.47 2.58
C LYS A 34 10.65 5.77 1.36
N ALA A 35 10.39 4.74 0.57
CA ALA A 35 9.45 4.77 -0.54
C ALA A 35 8.13 4.14 -0.11
N LEU A 36 7.07 4.94 -0.09
CA LEU A 36 5.72 4.47 0.22
C LEU A 36 4.92 4.32 -1.07
N PHE A 37 4.54 3.10 -1.36
CA PHE A 37 3.63 2.75 -2.45
C PHE A 37 2.24 2.57 -1.87
N SER A 38 1.26 3.31 -2.37
CA SER A 38 -0.12 3.23 -1.92
C SER A 38 -1.10 3.12 -3.08
N ILE A 39 -2.15 2.32 -2.87
CA ILE A 39 -3.31 2.23 -3.78
C ILE A 39 -4.55 2.38 -2.91
N GLU A 40 -5.40 3.32 -3.26
CA GLU A 40 -6.72 3.50 -2.63
C GLU A 40 -7.80 3.14 -3.65
N PHE A 41 -8.79 2.37 -3.20
CA PHE A 41 -9.90 1.95 -4.05
C PHE A 41 -11.19 1.80 -3.25
N LYS A 42 -12.32 1.99 -3.92
CA LYS A 42 -13.64 1.72 -3.35
C LYS A 42 -13.90 0.22 -3.38
N VAL A 43 -14.31 -0.34 -2.24
CA VAL A 43 -14.67 -1.76 -2.14
C VAL A 43 -15.97 -2.00 -2.89
N THR A 44 -15.99 -3.02 -3.74
CA THR A 44 -17.17 -3.41 -4.52
C THR A 44 -17.90 -4.59 -3.89
N GLU A 45 -19.14 -4.83 -4.30
CA GLU A 45 -19.88 -6.03 -3.91
C GLU A 45 -19.16 -7.32 -4.31
N ALA A 46 -18.47 -7.32 -5.46
CA ALA A 46 -17.69 -8.48 -5.92
C ALA A 46 -16.50 -8.77 -5.00
N ASP A 47 -15.84 -7.74 -4.46
CA ASP A 47 -14.76 -7.90 -3.49
C ASP A 47 -15.29 -8.48 -2.17
N ALA A 48 -16.45 -7.99 -1.71
CA ALA A 48 -17.09 -8.48 -0.50
C ALA A 48 -17.56 -9.93 -0.63
N ALA A 49 -18.23 -10.26 -1.74
CA ALA A 49 -18.69 -11.61 -2.05
C ALA A 49 -17.51 -12.60 -2.12
N TYR A 50 -16.36 -12.19 -2.67
CA TYR A 50 -15.16 -13.01 -2.69
C TYR A 50 -14.62 -13.31 -1.28
N ALA A 51 -14.81 -12.40 -0.33
CA ALA A 51 -14.47 -12.61 1.08
C ALA A 51 -15.53 -13.41 1.86
N GLY A 52 -16.65 -13.79 1.23
CA GLY A 52 -17.76 -14.49 1.84
C GLY A 52 -18.61 -13.62 2.77
N LEU A 53 -18.62 -12.29 2.56
CA LEU A 53 -19.37 -11.32 3.35
C LEU A 53 -20.20 -10.41 2.45
N SER A 54 -21.21 -9.76 3.00
CA SER A 54 -21.91 -8.67 2.32
C SER A 54 -21.07 -7.37 2.33
N LEU A 55 -21.32 -6.48 1.37
CA LEU A 55 -20.62 -5.19 1.30
C LEU A 55 -20.77 -4.36 2.60
N PRO A 56 -21.96 -4.25 3.23
CA PRO A 56 -22.10 -3.56 4.52
C PRO A 56 -21.27 -4.16 5.65
N GLU A 57 -21.13 -5.50 5.71
CA GLU A 57 -20.29 -6.16 6.72
C GLU A 57 -18.81 -5.85 6.50
N VAL A 58 -18.36 -5.87 5.24
CA VAL A 58 -16.99 -5.49 4.89
C VAL A 58 -16.74 -4.04 5.27
N ILE A 59 -17.62 -3.11 4.90
CA ILE A 59 -17.53 -1.69 5.27
C ILE A 59 -17.48 -1.52 6.80
N LYS A 60 -18.32 -2.24 7.55
CA LYS A 60 -18.32 -2.22 9.02
C LYS A 60 -16.97 -2.64 9.59
N VAL A 61 -16.34 -3.67 9.03
CA VAL A 61 -15.02 -4.13 9.47
C VAL A 61 -13.92 -3.15 9.07
N LEU A 62 -13.98 -2.58 7.85
CA LEU A 62 -12.99 -1.60 7.39
C LEU A 62 -13.11 -0.28 8.16
N GLY A 63 -14.34 0.15 8.48
CA GLY A 63 -14.68 1.48 8.98
C GLY A 63 -14.85 2.52 7.87
N SER A 64 -14.83 2.10 6.61
CA SER A 64 -14.93 2.96 5.41
C SER A 64 -15.38 2.14 4.19
N GLU A 65 -15.92 2.81 3.18
CA GLU A 65 -16.14 2.24 1.84
C GLU A 65 -14.84 2.08 1.02
N THR A 66 -13.77 2.74 1.46
CA THR A 66 -12.46 2.71 0.81
C THR A 66 -11.51 1.78 1.53
N ALA A 67 -10.79 0.98 0.74
CA ALA A 67 -9.66 0.19 1.20
C ALA A 67 -8.37 0.81 0.69
N ARG A 68 -7.31 0.69 1.49
CA ARG A 68 -5.97 1.18 1.16
C ARG A 68 -4.98 0.04 1.26
N PHE A 69 -4.27 -0.20 0.17
CA PHE A 69 -3.07 -1.04 0.17
C PHE A 69 -1.85 -0.13 0.35
N GLU A 70 -0.93 -0.54 1.22
CA GLU A 70 0.35 0.15 1.42
C GLU A 70 1.50 -0.84 1.41
N LYS A 71 2.58 -0.46 0.72
CA LYS A 71 3.86 -1.15 0.75
C LYS A 71 4.95 -0.12 1.02
N LEU A 72 5.55 -0.23 2.20
CA LEU A 72 6.72 0.56 2.58
C LEU A 72 8.00 -0.20 2.21
N LEU A 73 8.89 0.46 1.49
CA LEU A 73 10.26 0.02 1.29
C LEU A 73 11.18 1.00 2.00
N GLU A 74 12.12 0.48 2.79
CA GLU A 74 13.05 1.30 3.53
C GLU A 74 14.50 0.82 3.44
N ARG A 75 15.39 1.80 3.45
CA ARG A 75 16.84 1.65 3.56
C ARG A 75 17.34 2.63 4.61
N ASN A 76 18.16 2.13 5.53
CA ASN A 76 18.66 2.90 6.67
C ASN A 76 20.13 3.26 6.44
N PHE A 77 20.61 4.29 7.14
CA PHE A 77 22.01 4.73 7.13
C PHE A 77 22.53 5.13 5.73
N ILE A 78 21.70 5.85 4.97
CA ILE A 78 22.07 6.36 3.64
C ILE A 78 22.65 7.76 3.79
N SER A 79 23.80 8.03 3.18
CA SER A 79 24.38 9.36 3.21
C SER A 79 23.57 10.36 2.37
N GLU A 80 23.69 11.65 2.68
CA GLU A 80 22.89 12.69 2.01
C GLU A 80 23.09 12.68 0.49
N ASP A 81 24.33 12.51 0.03
CA ASP A 81 24.71 12.45 -1.39
C ASP A 81 24.13 11.23 -2.13
N GLN A 82 23.79 10.16 -1.39
CA GLN A 82 23.26 8.92 -1.95
C GLN A 82 21.74 8.82 -1.84
N LYS A 83 21.09 9.71 -1.09
CA LYS A 83 19.67 9.63 -0.76
C LYS A 83 18.80 9.49 -2.02
N GLU A 84 18.96 10.40 -2.98
CA GLU A 84 18.14 10.42 -4.19
C GLU A 84 18.37 9.18 -5.05
N GLN A 85 19.63 8.77 -5.24
CA GLN A 85 19.98 7.58 -6.01
C GLN A 85 19.37 6.32 -5.40
N VAL A 86 19.51 6.13 -4.08
CA VAL A 86 18.96 4.97 -3.38
C VAL A 86 17.43 4.96 -3.43
N PHE A 87 16.80 6.13 -3.32
CA PHE A 87 15.34 6.22 -3.47
C PHE A 87 14.89 5.76 -4.85
N GLU A 88 15.55 6.23 -5.91
CA GLU A 88 15.24 5.87 -7.29
C GLU A 88 15.46 4.37 -7.56
N GLU A 89 16.57 3.81 -7.08
CA GLU A 89 16.89 2.39 -7.24
C GLU A 89 15.85 1.49 -6.59
N VAL A 90 15.54 1.74 -5.31
CA VAL A 90 14.56 0.96 -4.55
C VAL A 90 13.18 1.07 -5.19
N SER A 91 12.82 2.28 -5.62
CA SER A 91 11.51 2.51 -6.23
C SER A 91 11.38 1.83 -7.59
N SER A 92 12.40 1.95 -8.43
CA SER A 92 12.41 1.36 -9.78
C SER A 92 12.42 -0.16 -9.74
N SER A 93 13.18 -0.76 -8.82
CA SER A 93 13.22 -2.21 -8.62
C SER A 93 11.84 -2.78 -8.25
N PHE A 94 11.12 -2.09 -7.36
CA PHE A 94 9.76 -2.49 -7.01
C PHE A 94 8.77 -2.30 -8.17
N LEU A 95 8.87 -1.20 -8.91
CA LEU A 95 7.98 -0.98 -10.05
C LEU A 95 8.22 -2.02 -11.16
N ALA A 96 9.47 -2.36 -11.45
CA ALA A 96 9.82 -3.34 -12.48
C ALA A 96 9.22 -4.73 -12.23
N THR A 97 9.06 -5.12 -10.96
CA THR A 97 8.59 -6.47 -10.58
C THR A 97 7.16 -6.49 -10.06
N GLY A 98 6.74 -5.42 -9.38
CA GLY A 98 5.46 -5.33 -8.69
C GLY A 98 4.28 -4.92 -9.57
N LEU A 99 4.52 -4.21 -10.68
CA LEU A 99 3.43 -3.67 -11.51
C LEU A 99 2.48 -4.75 -12.04
N THR A 100 3.01 -5.91 -12.43
CA THR A 100 2.20 -7.05 -12.90
C THR A 100 1.22 -7.54 -11.83
N TYR A 101 1.69 -7.65 -10.59
CA TYR A 101 0.84 -8.08 -9.47
C TYR A 101 -0.20 -7.02 -9.11
N LEU A 102 0.21 -5.74 -9.04
CA LEU A 102 -0.68 -4.63 -8.68
C LEU A 102 -1.74 -4.36 -9.76
N SER A 103 -1.43 -4.63 -11.03
CA SER A 103 -2.35 -4.45 -12.17
C SER A 103 -3.29 -5.63 -12.37
N HIS A 104 -3.18 -6.70 -11.56
CA HIS A 104 -4.03 -7.87 -11.71
C HIS A 104 -5.50 -7.54 -11.34
N PRO A 105 -6.51 -8.03 -12.08
CA PRO A 105 -7.92 -7.75 -11.79
C PRO A 105 -8.39 -8.21 -10.39
N SER A 106 -7.82 -9.30 -9.89
CA SER A 106 -8.13 -9.84 -8.55
C SER A 106 -7.36 -9.16 -7.41
N PHE A 107 -6.56 -8.13 -7.69
CA PHE A 107 -5.73 -7.47 -6.67
C PHE A 107 -6.55 -6.94 -5.50
N THR A 108 -7.64 -6.20 -5.79
CA THR A 108 -8.54 -5.60 -4.78
C THR A 108 -9.12 -6.65 -3.83
N ARG A 109 -9.54 -7.79 -4.37
CA ARG A 109 -10.06 -8.94 -3.60
C ARG A 109 -9.03 -9.48 -2.61
N GLY A 110 -7.78 -9.61 -3.06
CA GLY A 110 -6.67 -10.04 -2.22
C GLY A 110 -6.41 -9.07 -1.06
N VAL A 111 -6.45 -7.77 -1.33
CA VAL A 111 -6.28 -6.72 -0.32
C VAL A 111 -7.42 -6.75 0.70
N VAL A 112 -8.68 -6.77 0.24
CA VAL A 112 -9.85 -6.82 1.13
C VAL A 112 -9.79 -8.05 2.03
N ARG A 113 -9.52 -9.23 1.46
CA ARG A 113 -9.36 -10.48 2.24
C ARG A 113 -8.26 -10.35 3.30
N LYS A 114 -7.10 -9.79 2.93
CA LYS A 114 -5.99 -9.59 3.88
C LYS A 114 -6.40 -8.70 5.05
N ILE A 115 -7.00 -7.54 4.78
CA ILE A 115 -7.46 -6.60 5.82
C ILE A 115 -8.46 -7.28 6.76
N LEU A 116 -9.41 -8.04 6.20
CA LEU A 116 -10.39 -8.78 6.99
C LEU A 116 -9.72 -9.83 7.89
N VAL A 117 -8.75 -10.59 7.37
CA VAL A 117 -7.99 -11.57 8.16
C VAL A 117 -7.18 -10.88 9.26
N GLU A 118 -6.50 -9.77 8.98
CA GLU A 118 -5.71 -9.03 9.97
C GLU A 118 -6.61 -8.46 11.09
N LYS A 119 -7.78 -7.92 10.75
CA LYS A 119 -8.74 -7.45 11.75
C LYS A 119 -9.37 -8.60 12.52
N ARG A 120 -9.73 -9.72 11.89
CA ARG A 120 -10.27 -10.89 12.59
C ARG A 120 -9.24 -11.59 13.48
N GLY A 121 -7.97 -11.62 13.08
CA GLY A 121 -6.87 -12.18 13.88
C GLY A 121 -6.49 -11.30 15.07
N ARG A 122 -6.67 -9.98 14.98
CA ARG A 122 -6.49 -9.04 16.10
C ARG A 122 -7.68 -9.02 17.06
N TYR A 123 -8.87 -9.41 16.60
CA TYR A 123 -10.08 -9.59 17.38
C TYR A 123 -10.53 -11.06 17.34
N GLY A 124 -9.73 -11.95 17.92
CA GLY A 124 -10.24 -13.26 18.30
C GLY A 124 -11.40 -13.06 19.28
N SER A 125 -12.63 -13.30 18.82
CA SER A 125 -13.93 -13.09 19.50
C SER A 125 -14.64 -11.78 19.15
N LEU A 126 -15.39 -11.79 18.05
CA LEU A 126 -16.69 -11.11 18.03
C LEU A 126 -17.75 -12.21 17.91
N PRO A 127 -18.78 -12.23 18.77
CA PRO A 127 -19.79 -13.26 18.75
C PRO A 127 -20.61 -13.14 17.47
N VAL A 128 -20.96 -14.31 16.93
CA VAL A 128 -22.00 -14.53 15.93
C VAL A 128 -23.34 -14.00 16.44
#